data_AF-A0A1I2QYU5-F1
#
_entry.id   AF-A0A1I2QYU5-F1
#
_cell.length_a   1.000
_cell.length_b   1.000
_cell.length_c   1.000
_cell.angle_alpha   90.00
_cell.angle_beta   90.00
_cell.angle_gamma   90.00
#
_symmetry.space_group_name_H-M   'P 1'
#
loop_
_entity.id
_entity.type
_entity.pdbx_description
1 polymer ?
#
loop_
_entity_poly.entity_id
_entity_poly.type
_entity_poly.pdbx_seq_one_letter_code
_entity_poly.pdbx_strand_id
1 'polypeptide(L)'
;MVVPTLVFGWTSVMLFLLLAIFLQSLLRKNEFALIHVLLIFIFTCWLPIAFSLAFFINGWAAKIGTLFCVLALIMFIIAMALQTGQIVYSNKQSKDNKELWEANDEWMMNLLSDPIEMIAGIFNWIGAIFIGTSLLQNNHHFFAAVVFILSLQVIYCLALLFRTCLNTPPKWIQSIKPNSVVLNLGFFLYYSVLFLFVMIHHLT
;
A
#
# COMPACT_ATOMS: atom_id res chain seq x y z
N MET A 1 14.06 -17.73 4.38
CA MET A 1 13.25 -16.49 4.50
C MET A 1 14.10 -15.25 4.26
N VAL A 2 15.26 -15.11 4.92
CA VAL A 2 16.10 -13.91 4.82
C VAL A 2 16.57 -13.57 3.41
N VAL A 3 17.16 -14.53 2.67
CA VAL A 3 17.65 -14.27 1.30
C VAL A 3 16.54 -13.75 0.37
N PRO A 4 15.35 -14.39 0.29
CA PRO A 4 14.20 -13.80 -0.41
C PRO A 4 13.88 -12.37 0.05
N THR A 5 13.79 -12.12 1.36
CA THR A 5 13.52 -10.78 1.89
C THR A 5 14.55 -9.75 1.45
N LEU A 6 15.83 -10.10 1.37
CA LEU A 6 16.90 -9.22 0.88
C LEU A 6 16.75 -8.89 -0.60
N VAL A 7 16.56 -9.91 -1.43
CA VAL A 7 16.43 -9.75 -2.89
C VAL A 7 15.17 -8.95 -3.23
N PHE A 8 14.03 -9.36 -2.69
CA PHE A 8 12.76 -8.67 -2.93
C PHE A 8 12.71 -7.29 -2.29
N GLY A 9 13.31 -7.10 -1.11
CA GLY A 9 13.42 -5.79 -0.46
C GLY A 9 14.15 -4.77 -1.34
N TRP A 10 15.36 -5.09 -1.79
CA TRP A 10 16.09 -4.22 -2.72
C TRP A 10 15.37 -4.01 -4.04
N THR A 11 14.78 -5.07 -4.60
CA THR A 11 13.99 -4.98 -5.83
C THR A 11 12.83 -3.99 -5.68
N SER A 12 12.10 -4.05 -4.55
CA SER A 12 10.99 -3.14 -4.27
C SER A 12 11.46 -1.68 -4.18
N VAL A 13 12.62 -1.42 -3.56
CA VAL A 13 13.18 -0.08 -3.43
C VAL A 13 13.55 0.48 -4.80
N MET A 14 14.25 -0.30 -5.61
CA MET A 14 14.64 0.11 -6.96
C MET A 14 13.42 0.37 -7.85
N LEU A 15 12.41 -0.52 -7.81
CA LEU A 15 11.17 -0.35 -8.57
C LEU A 15 10.39 0.90 -8.13
N PHE A 16 10.30 1.16 -6.83
CA PHE A 16 9.61 2.34 -6.32
C PHE A 16 10.32 3.64 -6.73
N LEU A 17 11.65 3.69 -6.64
CA LEU A 17 12.43 4.85 -7.09
C LEU A 17 12.28 5.07 -8.60
N LEU A 18 12.34 4.00 -9.39
CA LEU A 18 12.11 4.06 -10.84
C LEU A 18 10.71 4.62 -11.13
N LEU A 19 9.68 4.10 -10.48
CA LEU A 19 8.31 4.61 -10.62
C LEU A 19 8.23 6.09 -10.24
N ALA A 20 8.83 6.50 -9.12
CA ALA A 20 8.81 7.88 -8.66
C ALA A 20 9.47 8.85 -9.66
N ILE A 21 10.61 8.46 -10.25
CA ILE A 21 11.32 9.25 -11.26
C ILE A 21 10.47 9.42 -12.53
N PHE A 22 9.85 8.34 -13.00
CA PHE A 22 9.08 8.36 -14.25
C PHE A 22 7.61 8.72 -14.07
N LEU A 23 7.11 8.87 -12.84
CA LEU A 23 5.69 9.05 -12.53
C LEU A 23 5.08 10.20 -13.34
N GLN A 24 5.71 11.37 -13.33
CA GLN A 24 5.21 12.54 -14.07
C GLN A 24 5.17 12.29 -15.59
N SER A 25 6.16 11.58 -16.13
CA SER A 25 6.17 11.23 -17.56
C SER A 25 5.09 10.21 -17.90
N LEU A 26 4.85 9.23 -17.02
CA LEU A 26 3.83 8.20 -17.22
C LEU A 26 2.42 8.79 -17.15
N LEU A 27 2.17 9.67 -16.17
CA LEU A 27 0.90 10.39 -16.04
C LEU A 27 0.61 11.25 -17.27
N ARG A 28 1.61 11.98 -17.79
CA ARG A 28 1.44 12.81 -19.01
C ARG A 28 1.15 11.99 -20.27
N LYS A 29 1.61 10.74 -20.32
CA LYS A 29 1.36 9.80 -21.42
C LYS A 29 0.10 8.96 -21.21
N ASN A 30 -0.64 9.19 -20.11
CA ASN A 30 -1.81 8.40 -19.71
C ASN A 30 -1.51 6.90 -19.54
N GLU A 31 -0.28 6.55 -19.14
CA GLU A 31 0.18 5.18 -18.94
C GLU A 31 -0.25 4.62 -17.56
N PHE A 32 -1.52 4.81 -17.21
CA PHE A 32 -2.05 4.46 -15.89
C PHE A 32 -1.96 2.96 -15.61
N ALA A 33 -2.26 2.10 -16.60
CA ALA A 33 -2.16 0.65 -16.44
C ALA A 33 -0.72 0.21 -16.06
N LEU A 34 0.30 0.82 -16.67
CA LEU A 34 1.69 0.51 -16.35
C LEU A 34 2.06 0.93 -14.92
N ILE A 35 1.55 2.07 -14.44
CA ILE A 35 1.73 2.50 -13.05
C ILE A 35 1.20 1.44 -12.07
N HIS A 36 -0.03 0.94 -12.30
CA HIS A 36 -0.66 -0.05 -11.45
C HIS A 36 0.07 -1.41 -11.51
N VAL A 37 0.52 -1.84 -12.69
CA VAL A 37 1.36 -3.04 -12.85
C VAL A 37 2.64 -2.93 -12.03
N LEU A 38 3.33 -1.78 -12.10
CA LEU A 38 4.53 -1.55 -11.29
C LEU A 38 4.23 -1.59 -9.78
N LEU A 39 3.10 -1.03 -9.34
CA LEU A 39 2.65 -1.11 -7.95
C LEU A 39 2.37 -2.55 -7.52
N ILE A 40 1.73 -3.38 -8.37
CA ILE A 40 1.53 -4.83 -8.09
C ILE A 40 2.87 -5.51 -7.82
N PHE A 41 3.88 -5.26 -8.67
CA PHE A 41 5.21 -5.83 -8.48
C PHE A 41 5.86 -5.35 -7.17
N ILE A 42 5.76 -4.05 -6.86
CA ILE A 42 6.29 -3.49 -5.61
C ILE A 42 5.62 -4.16 -4.39
N PHE A 43 4.28 -4.24 -4.37
CA PHE A 43 3.54 -4.87 -3.26
C PHE A 43 3.85 -6.36 -3.12
N THR A 44 4.02 -7.07 -4.24
CA THR A 44 4.46 -8.47 -4.24
C THR A 44 5.84 -8.61 -3.62
N CYS A 45 6.77 -7.70 -3.94
CA CYS A 45 8.11 -7.70 -3.35
C CYS A 45 8.11 -7.38 -1.84
N TRP A 46 7.06 -6.76 -1.30
CA TRP A 46 6.91 -6.51 0.12
C TRP A 46 6.37 -7.70 0.92
N LEU A 47 5.74 -8.68 0.28
CA LEU A 47 5.22 -9.87 0.97
C LEU A 47 6.30 -10.64 1.75
N PRO A 48 7.48 -10.96 1.17
CA PRO A 48 8.55 -11.60 1.93
C PRO A 48 9.06 -10.78 3.11
N ILE A 49 9.00 -9.44 3.04
CA ILE A 49 9.35 -8.56 4.17
C ILE A 49 8.34 -8.76 5.29
N ALA A 50 7.04 -8.67 4.99
CA ALA A 50 5.99 -8.88 5.99
C ALA A 50 6.11 -10.26 6.66
N PHE A 51 6.27 -11.34 5.88
CA PHE A 51 6.42 -12.69 6.43
C PHE A 51 7.67 -12.85 7.31
N SER A 52 8.78 -12.21 6.94
CA SER A 52 10.02 -12.35 7.70
C SER A 52 9.94 -11.80 9.12
N LEU A 53 9.09 -10.79 9.37
CA LEU A 53 8.94 -10.16 10.69
C LEU A 53 8.51 -11.16 11.77
N ALA A 54 7.65 -12.12 11.43
CA ALA A 54 7.20 -13.15 12.36
C ALA A 54 8.32 -14.13 12.80
N PHE A 55 9.44 -14.17 12.07
CA PHE A 55 10.60 -15.00 12.43
C PHE A 55 11.64 -14.24 13.26
N PHE A 56 11.73 -12.93 13.09
CA PHE A 56 12.73 -12.09 13.77
C PHE A 56 12.22 -11.46 15.05
N ILE A 57 10.90 -11.30 15.20
CA ILE A 57 10.29 -10.65 16.35
C ILE A 57 9.39 -11.68 17.03
N ASN A 58 9.75 -12.06 18.26
CA ASN A 58 8.96 -12.99 19.06
C ASN A 58 7.74 -12.28 19.66
N GLY A 59 6.60 -12.96 19.67
CA GLY A 59 5.38 -12.51 20.34
C GLY A 59 4.10 -12.70 19.52
N TRP A 60 2.96 -12.68 20.21
CA TRP A 60 1.65 -12.75 19.56
C TRP A 60 1.36 -11.48 18.74
N ALA A 61 1.84 -10.32 19.19
CA ALA A 61 1.69 -9.05 18.50
C ALA A 61 2.36 -9.07 17.11
N ALA A 62 3.57 -9.61 16.99
CA ALA A 62 4.24 -9.80 15.69
C ALA A 62 3.42 -10.67 14.73
N LYS A 63 2.83 -11.76 15.23
CA LYS A 63 2.01 -12.67 14.40
C LYS A 63 0.74 -11.98 13.89
N ILE A 64 0.03 -11.27 14.76
CA ILE A 64 -1.17 -10.51 14.37
C ILE A 64 -0.79 -9.39 13.39
N GLY A 65 0.25 -8.61 13.70
CA GLY A 65 0.73 -7.54 12.83
C GLY A 65 1.12 -8.04 11.44
N THR A 66 1.81 -9.18 11.37
CA THR A 66 2.18 -9.84 10.11
C THR A 66 0.94 -10.25 9.32
N LEU A 67 -0.05 -10.88 9.97
CA LEU A 67 -1.30 -11.29 9.33
C LEU A 67 -2.01 -10.10 8.68
N PHE A 68 -2.17 -9.00 9.41
CA PHE A 68 -2.80 -7.78 8.89
C PHE A 68 -2.02 -7.18 7.71
N CYS A 69 -0.70 -7.11 7.79
CA CYS A 69 0.14 -6.60 6.69
C CYS A 69 0.05 -7.49 5.44
N VAL A 70 0.08 -8.82 5.62
CA VAL A 70 -0.04 -9.77 4.49
C VAL A 70 -1.41 -9.66 3.84
N LEU A 71 -2.49 -9.62 4.64
CA LEU A 71 -3.84 -9.44 4.11
C LEU A 71 -3.96 -8.12 3.34
N ALA A 72 -3.44 -7.03 3.89
CA ALA A 72 -3.40 -5.74 3.22
C ALA A 72 -2.67 -5.79 1.87
N LEU A 73 -1.48 -6.39 1.82
CA LEU A 73 -0.72 -6.54 0.58
C LEU A 73 -1.47 -7.36 -0.48
N ILE A 74 -2.12 -8.46 -0.07
CA ILE A 74 -2.95 -9.26 -0.98
C ILE A 74 -4.11 -8.42 -1.52
N MET A 75 -4.79 -7.65 -0.67
CA MET A 75 -5.88 -6.77 -1.09
C MET A 75 -5.39 -5.70 -2.07
N PHE A 76 -4.23 -5.07 -1.81
CA PHE A 76 -3.65 -4.11 -2.74
C PHE A 76 -3.31 -4.72 -4.09
N ILE A 77 -2.72 -5.93 -4.10
CA ILE A 77 -2.41 -6.65 -5.35
C ILE A 77 -3.69 -6.91 -6.14
N ILE A 78 -4.76 -7.37 -5.50
CA ILE A 78 -6.05 -7.63 -6.14
C ILE A 78 -6.66 -6.33 -6.68
N ALA A 79 -6.71 -5.26 -5.87
CA ALA A 79 -7.26 -3.97 -6.27
C ALA A 79 -6.55 -3.42 -7.51
N MET A 80 -5.21 -3.35 -7.46
CA MET A 80 -4.40 -2.85 -8.58
C MET A 80 -4.53 -3.73 -9.83
N ALA A 81 -4.69 -5.05 -9.68
CA ALA A 81 -4.93 -5.96 -10.80
C ALA A 81 -6.29 -5.70 -11.47
N LEU A 82 -7.34 -5.48 -10.68
CA LEU A 82 -8.67 -5.11 -11.18
C LEU A 82 -8.63 -3.76 -11.89
N GLN A 83 -7.98 -2.75 -11.30
CA GLN A 83 -7.80 -1.43 -11.93
C GLN A 83 -7.03 -1.53 -13.25
N THR A 84 -5.95 -2.30 -13.28
CA THR A 84 -5.18 -2.53 -14.51
C THR A 84 -6.04 -3.14 -15.59
N GLY A 85 -6.80 -4.21 -15.26
CA GLY A 85 -7.71 -4.87 -16.18
C GLY A 85 -8.76 -3.91 -16.74
N GLN A 86 -9.35 -3.09 -15.87
CA GLN A 86 -10.35 -2.10 -16.24
C GLN A 86 -9.78 -1.02 -17.17
N ILE A 87 -8.64 -0.41 -16.83
CA ILE A 87 -7.99 0.61 -17.65
C ILE A 87 -7.66 0.06 -19.05
N VAL A 88 -7.13 -1.16 -19.11
CA VAL A 88 -6.80 -1.80 -20.40
C VAL A 88 -8.06 -2.12 -21.22
N TYR A 89 -9.12 -2.60 -20.57
CA TYR A 89 -10.38 -2.90 -21.23
C TYR A 89 -11.06 -1.64 -21.76
N SER A 90 -11.18 -0.62 -20.91
CA SER A 90 -11.64 0.73 -21.26
C SER A 90 -10.94 1.29 -22.49
N ASN A 91 -9.60 1.31 -22.50
CA ASN A 91 -8.82 1.84 -23.61
C ASN A 91 -9.02 1.09 -24.93
N LYS A 92 -9.44 -0.17 -24.88
CA LYS A 92 -9.78 -0.96 -26.08
C LYS A 92 -11.18 -0.62 -26.60
N GLN A 93 -12.15 -0.45 -25.70
CA GLN A 93 -13.56 -0.24 -26.05
C GLN A 93 -13.92 1.24 -26.32
N SER A 94 -13.20 2.18 -25.71
CA SER A 94 -13.43 3.62 -25.87
C SER A 94 -13.17 4.15 -27.28
N LYS A 95 -12.57 3.33 -28.15
CA LYS A 95 -12.43 3.62 -29.59
C LYS A 95 -13.76 3.75 -30.31
N ASP A 96 -14.80 3.04 -29.84
CA ASP A 96 -16.09 2.97 -30.52
C ASP A 96 -17.14 3.93 -29.93
N ASN A 97 -17.04 4.29 -28.63
CA ASN A 97 -17.99 5.22 -28.00
C ASN A 97 -17.45 5.88 -26.72
N LYS A 98 -16.61 6.90 -26.87
CA LYS A 98 -15.76 7.46 -25.80
C LYS A 98 -16.52 7.98 -24.57
N GLU A 99 -17.58 8.78 -24.74
CA GLU A 99 -18.32 9.38 -23.61
C GLU A 99 -19.06 8.34 -22.75
N LEU A 100 -19.63 7.32 -23.37
CA LEU A 100 -20.39 6.28 -22.65
C LEU A 100 -19.45 5.35 -21.85
N TRP A 101 -18.23 5.15 -22.34
CA TRP A 101 -17.20 4.39 -21.65
C TRP A 101 -16.56 5.17 -20.50
N GLU A 102 -16.27 6.47 -20.67
CA GLU A 102 -15.70 7.30 -19.61
C GLU A 102 -16.59 7.33 -18.34
N ALA A 103 -17.92 7.45 -18.49
CA ALA A 103 -18.85 7.44 -17.35
C ALA A 103 -18.96 6.06 -16.65
N ASN A 104 -18.93 4.97 -17.42
CA ASN A 104 -18.96 3.61 -16.88
C ASN A 104 -17.64 3.24 -16.18
N ASP A 105 -16.51 3.74 -16.69
CA ASP A 105 -15.19 3.51 -16.12
C ASP A 105 -15.03 4.19 -14.76
N GLU A 106 -15.47 5.45 -14.65
CA GLU A 106 -15.44 6.17 -13.38
C GLU A 106 -16.29 5.47 -12.32
N TRP A 107 -17.51 5.05 -12.68
CA TRP A 107 -18.39 4.31 -11.77
C TRP A 107 -17.76 3.00 -11.29
N MET A 108 -17.17 2.24 -12.21
CA MET A 108 -16.60 0.92 -11.90
C MET A 108 -15.33 1.01 -11.07
N MET A 109 -14.49 2.02 -11.31
CA MET A 109 -13.29 2.30 -10.50
C MET A 109 -13.66 2.71 -9.08
N ASN A 110 -14.66 3.60 -8.93
CA ASN A 110 -15.17 4.05 -7.64
C ASN A 110 -15.79 2.91 -6.82
N LEU A 111 -16.39 1.91 -7.47
CA LEU A 111 -17.01 0.77 -6.80
C LEU A 111 -15.99 -0.29 -6.38
N LEU A 112 -15.07 -0.66 -7.29
CA LEU A 112 -14.26 -1.86 -7.14
C LEU A 112 -12.89 -1.61 -6.53
N SER A 113 -12.34 -0.39 -6.57
CA SER A 113 -10.97 -0.17 -6.11
C SER A 113 -10.84 0.74 -4.91
N ASP A 114 -11.48 1.92 -4.94
CA ASP A 114 -11.26 2.93 -3.90
C ASP A 114 -11.56 2.42 -2.49
N PRO A 115 -12.70 1.73 -2.22
CA PRO A 115 -12.97 1.20 -0.89
C PRO A 115 -12.01 0.07 -0.50
N ILE A 116 -11.61 -0.78 -1.47
CA ILE A 116 -10.71 -1.91 -1.21
C ILE A 116 -9.33 -1.39 -0.82
N GLU A 117 -8.81 -0.40 -1.53
CA GLU A 117 -7.52 0.24 -1.21
C GLU A 117 -7.54 0.93 0.15
N MET A 118 -8.62 1.63 0.50
CA MET A 118 -8.74 2.27 1.81
C MET A 118 -8.79 1.23 2.94
N ILE A 119 -9.55 0.14 2.77
CA ILE A 119 -9.61 -0.95 3.75
C ILE A 119 -8.24 -1.65 3.87
N ALA A 120 -7.58 -1.92 2.74
CA ALA A 120 -6.23 -2.47 2.72
C ALA A 120 -5.24 -1.57 3.46
N GLY A 121 -5.31 -0.25 3.25
CA GLY A 121 -4.50 0.72 3.98
C GLY A 121 -4.76 0.70 5.48
N ILE A 122 -6.02 0.66 5.89
CA ILE A 122 -6.39 0.53 7.31
C ILE A 122 -5.80 -0.76 7.90
N PHE A 123 -5.95 -1.89 7.20
CA PHE A 123 -5.40 -3.17 7.66
C PHE A 123 -3.87 -3.10 7.79
N ASN A 124 -3.17 -2.50 6.82
CA ASN A 124 -1.73 -2.33 6.88
C ASN A 124 -1.31 -1.52 8.12
N TRP A 125 -2.00 -0.40 8.39
CA TRP A 125 -1.64 0.48 9.50
C TRP A 125 -2.06 -0.07 10.87
N ILE A 126 -3.16 -0.82 10.97
CA ILE A 126 -3.48 -1.62 12.16
C ILE A 126 -2.37 -2.66 12.38
N GLY A 127 -1.94 -3.34 11.31
CA GLY A 127 -0.80 -4.26 11.35
C GLY A 127 0.46 -3.58 11.86
N ALA A 128 0.76 -2.36 11.39
CA ALA A 128 1.90 -1.56 11.83
C ALA A 128 1.86 -1.26 13.34
N ILE A 129 0.69 -0.97 13.92
CA ILE A 129 0.55 -0.76 15.38
C ILE A 129 0.96 -2.03 16.15
N PHE A 130 0.51 -3.21 15.70
CA PHE A 130 0.90 -4.48 16.33
C PHE A 130 2.39 -4.78 16.14
N ILE A 131 2.96 -4.52 14.96
CA ILE A 131 4.40 -4.66 14.72
C ILE A 131 5.21 -3.71 15.62
N GLY A 132 4.81 -2.43 15.71
CA GLY A 132 5.44 -1.45 16.60
C GLY A 132 5.39 -1.87 18.07
N THR A 133 4.25 -2.42 18.51
CA THR A 133 4.10 -2.98 19.86
C THR A 133 5.05 -4.15 20.09
N SER A 134 5.18 -5.05 19.11
CA SER A 134 6.08 -6.20 19.21
C SER A 134 7.55 -5.77 19.21
N LEU A 135 7.93 -4.79 18.39
CA LEU A 135 9.27 -4.20 18.40
C LEU A 135 9.59 -3.58 19.77
N LEU A 136 8.62 -2.88 20.38
CA LEU A 136 8.78 -2.29 21.70
C LEU A 136 9.01 -3.37 22.78
N GLN A 137 8.24 -4.46 22.73
CA GLN A 137 8.39 -5.60 23.65
C GLN A 137 9.73 -6.33 23.52
N ASN A 138 10.36 -6.27 22.35
CA ASN A 138 11.68 -6.86 22.09
C ASN A 138 12.82 -5.83 22.23
N ASN A 139 12.59 -4.69 22.90
CA ASN A 139 13.58 -3.62 23.16
C ASN A 139 14.12 -2.90 21.90
N HIS A 140 13.43 -2.99 20.76
CA HIS A 140 13.77 -2.26 19.54
C HIS A 140 13.10 -0.88 19.52
N HIS A 141 13.40 -0.04 20.52
CA HIS A 141 12.69 1.23 20.76
C HIS A 141 12.71 2.20 19.56
N PHE A 142 13.84 2.32 18.88
CA PHE A 142 13.97 3.20 17.71
C PHE A 142 13.01 2.79 16.58
N PHE A 143 13.03 1.51 16.19
CA PHE A 143 12.15 0.99 15.16
C PHE A 143 10.69 1.06 15.57
N ALA A 144 10.38 0.75 16.83
CA ALA A 144 9.03 0.89 17.37
C ALA A 144 8.50 2.34 17.23
N ALA A 145 9.30 3.33 17.62
CA ALA A 145 8.93 4.74 17.53
C ALA A 145 8.64 5.18 16.09
N VAL A 146 9.52 4.82 15.14
CA VAL A 146 9.34 5.14 13.73
C VAL A 146 8.08 4.46 13.17
N VAL A 147 7.88 3.17 13.45
CA VAL A 147 6.69 2.43 13.01
C VAL A 147 5.41 3.02 13.59
N PHE A 148 5.40 3.44 14.86
CA PHE A 148 4.24 4.10 15.46
C PHE A 148 3.93 5.44 14.80
N ILE A 149 4.94 6.27 14.50
CA ILE A 149 4.74 7.53 13.77
C ILE A 149 4.12 7.26 12.40
N LEU A 150 4.63 6.29 11.66
CA LEU A 150 4.07 5.93 10.35
C LEU A 150 2.65 5.38 10.47
N SER A 151 2.35 4.63 11.53
CA SER A 151 1.02 4.05 11.78
C SER A 151 -0.08 5.09 11.99
N LEU A 152 0.26 6.36 12.28
CA LEU A 152 -0.71 7.46 12.33
C LEU A 152 -1.44 7.67 11.00
N GLN A 153 -0.89 7.16 9.88
CA GLN A 153 -1.60 7.14 8.60
C GLN A 153 -2.93 6.35 8.63
N VAL A 154 -3.17 5.50 9.65
CA VAL A 154 -4.48 4.88 9.87
C VAL A 154 -5.59 5.94 9.97
N ILE A 155 -5.31 7.09 10.60
CA ILE A 155 -6.27 8.19 10.78
C ILE A 155 -6.64 8.76 9.41
N TYR A 156 -5.67 8.95 8.54
CA TYR A 156 -5.89 9.44 7.17
C TYR A 156 -6.70 8.44 6.33
N CYS A 157 -6.38 7.15 6.39
CA CYS A 157 -7.12 6.11 5.67
C CYS A 157 -8.57 5.98 6.18
N LEU A 158 -8.78 6.04 7.50
CA LEU A 158 -10.12 6.05 8.10
C LEU A 158 -10.93 7.27 7.66
N ALA A 159 -10.32 8.46 7.64
CA ALA A 159 -10.99 9.67 7.19
C ALA A 159 -11.42 9.59 5.72
N LEU A 160 -10.56 9.04 4.85
CA LEU A 160 -10.91 8.80 3.44
C LEU A 160 -12.00 7.74 3.28
N LEU A 161 -11.96 6.66 4.06
CA LEU A 161 -13.00 5.64 4.04
C LEU A 161 -14.35 6.24 4.47
N PHE A 162 -14.39 6.98 5.60
CA PHE A 162 -15.61 7.65 6.05
C PHE A 162 -16.12 8.66 5.02
N ARG A 163 -15.23 9.40 4.36
CA ARG A 163 -15.62 10.29 3.28
C ARG A 163 -16.35 9.55 2.15
N THR A 164 -15.88 8.36 1.81
CA THR A 164 -16.38 7.56 0.68
C THR A 164 -17.67 6.80 1.05
N CYS A 165 -17.81 6.36 2.30
CA CYS A 165 -18.96 5.59 2.76
C CYS A 165 -20.15 6.45 3.23
N LEU A 166 -19.93 7.72 3.58
CA LEU A 166 -21.01 8.61 4.02
C LEU A 166 -21.62 9.33 2.82
N ASN A 167 -22.96 9.31 2.72
CA ASN A 167 -23.68 10.09 1.71
C ASN A 167 -23.52 11.61 1.93
N THR A 168 -23.42 12.03 3.20
CA THR A 168 -23.26 13.44 3.61
C THR A 168 -22.15 13.57 4.65
N PRO A 169 -20.87 13.44 4.25
CA PRO A 169 -19.76 13.53 5.18
C PRO A 169 -19.68 14.94 5.78
N PRO A 170 -19.28 15.10 7.05
CA PRO A 170 -19.11 16.41 7.67
C PRO A 170 -18.03 17.23 6.95
N LYS A 171 -18.13 18.56 6.99
CA LYS A 171 -17.26 19.48 6.22
C LYS A 171 -15.76 19.25 6.43
N TRP A 172 -15.35 18.88 7.64
CA TRP A 172 -13.94 18.62 7.96
C TRP A 172 -13.41 17.30 7.37
N ILE A 173 -14.28 16.32 7.09
CA ILE A 173 -13.92 15.10 6.34
C ILE A 173 -13.89 15.40 4.84
N GLN A 174 -14.83 16.22 4.35
CA GLN A 174 -14.88 16.62 2.94
C GLN A 174 -13.61 17.36 2.47
N SER A 175 -12.95 18.11 3.36
CA SER A 175 -11.71 18.80 3.02
C SER A 175 -10.52 17.86 2.81
N ILE A 176 -10.61 16.62 3.30
CA ILE A 176 -9.57 15.61 3.16
C ILE A 176 -9.68 14.99 1.77
N LYS A 177 -8.73 15.34 0.90
CA LYS A 177 -8.66 14.81 -0.47
C LYS A 177 -7.79 13.55 -0.53
N PRO A 178 -8.21 12.51 -1.28
CA PRO A 178 -7.35 11.36 -1.53
C PRO A 178 -6.11 11.84 -2.27
N ASN A 179 -4.95 11.36 -1.82
CA ASN A 179 -3.67 11.64 -2.45
C ASN A 179 -2.87 10.34 -2.51
N SER A 180 -2.92 9.70 -3.69
CA SER A 180 -2.27 8.40 -3.92
C SER A 180 -0.76 8.48 -3.76
N VAL A 181 -0.13 9.65 -3.98
CA VAL A 181 1.32 9.82 -3.75
C VAL A 181 1.64 9.75 -2.27
N VAL A 182 0.85 10.40 -1.42
CA VAL A 182 1.05 10.40 0.04
C VAL A 182 0.85 8.99 0.62
N LEU A 183 -0.18 8.27 0.18
CA LEU A 183 -0.43 6.89 0.62
C LEU A 183 0.72 5.96 0.23
N ASN A 184 1.10 5.96 -1.06
CA ASN A 184 2.15 5.09 -1.56
C ASN A 184 3.52 5.42 -0.96
N LEU A 185 3.83 6.70 -0.73
CA LEU A 185 5.03 7.10 -0.01
C LEU A 185 5.02 6.60 1.44
N GLY A 186 3.87 6.67 2.11
CA GLY A 186 3.67 6.09 3.42
C GLY A 186 4.01 4.61 3.48
N PHE A 187 3.41 3.82 2.58
CA PHE A 187 3.70 2.38 2.48
C PHE A 187 5.16 2.12 2.16
N PHE A 188 5.74 2.86 1.21
CA PHE A 188 7.15 2.73 0.87
C PHE A 188 8.07 2.97 2.07
N LEU A 189 7.84 4.04 2.84
CA LEU A 189 8.62 4.34 4.04
C LEU A 189 8.45 3.23 5.09
N TYR A 190 7.22 2.76 5.31
CA TYR A 190 6.94 1.68 6.25
C TYR A 190 7.68 0.39 5.89
N TYR A 191 7.52 -0.11 4.67
CA TYR A 191 8.19 -1.33 4.24
C TYR A 191 9.71 -1.17 4.13
N SER A 192 10.22 0.03 3.84
CA SER A 192 11.66 0.32 3.89
C SER A 192 12.22 0.25 5.32
N VAL A 193 11.49 0.77 6.32
CA VAL A 193 11.89 0.69 7.73
C VAL A 193 11.92 -0.77 8.20
N LEU A 194 10.90 -1.56 7.84
CA LEU A 194 10.86 -2.99 8.16
C LEU A 194 11.98 -3.76 7.45
N PHE A 195 12.25 -3.43 6.19
CA PHE A 195 13.35 -4.02 5.44
C PHE A 195 14.71 -3.72 6.09
N LEU A 196 14.96 -2.48 6.49
CA LEU A 196 16.17 -2.08 7.21
C LEU A 196 16.30 -2.82 8.54
N PHE A 197 15.21 -2.97 9.29
CA PHE A 197 15.19 -3.76 10.51
C PHE A 197 15.67 -5.20 10.27
N VAL A 198 15.11 -5.87 9.25
CA VAL A 198 15.50 -7.24 8.89
C VAL A 198 16.96 -7.32 8.45
N MET A 199 17.45 -6.34 7.66
CA MET A 199 18.86 -6.31 7.24
C MET A 199 19.81 -6.22 8.43
N ILE A 200 19.56 -5.29 9.36
CA ILE A 200 20.44 -5.08 10.51
C ILE A 200 20.47 -6.32 11.38
N HIS A 201 19.30 -6.90 11.68
CA HIS A 201 19.21 -8.07 12.54
C HIS A 201 19.77 -9.36 11.90
N HIS A 202 19.90 -9.41 10.57
CA HIS A 202 20.59 -10.50 9.91
C HIS A 202 22.12 -10.38 9.98
N LEU A 203 22.65 -9.15 10.03
CA LEU A 203 24.09 -8.88 10.02
C LEU A 203 24.73 -8.96 11.40
N THR A 204 23.94 -8.91 12.47
CA THR A 204 24.37 -9.02 13.88
C THR A 204 24.12 -10.41 14.45
#